data_AF-A0A9R1VPS5-F1
#
_entry.id   AF-A0A9R1VPS5-F1
#
_cell.length_a   1.000
_cell.length_b   1.000
_cell.length_c   1.000
_cell.angle_alpha   90.00
_cell.angle_beta   90.00
_cell.angle_gamma   90.00
#
_symmetry.space_group_name_H-M   'P 1'
#
loop_
_entity.id
_entity.type
_entity.pdbx_description
1 polymer ?
#
loop_
_entity_poly.entity_id
_entity_poly.type
_entity_poly.pdbx_seq_one_letter_code
_entity_poly.pdbx_strand_id
1 'polypeptide(L)'
;MKDGIVFSLMLSHFVLNAKIDIPDLSSSYFSRGARARNEHSDHTLEHHYRVDIFIEPINCQLMELDHRFNDSSMELLHLSATLDPKNSNEPFRNGDVCQLVEKFYPEDFNETEINLLRMQL
;
A
#
# COMPACT_ATOMS: atom_id res chain seq x y z
N MET A 1 -8.40 -25.35 0.38
CA MET A 1 -7.54 -26.39 1.00
C MET A 1 -6.76 -27.22 -0.04
N LYS A 2 -7.30 -27.45 -1.25
CA LYS A 2 -6.62 -28.27 -2.29
C LYS A 2 -5.47 -27.53 -3.01
N ASP A 3 -5.52 -26.20 -3.08
CA ASP A 3 -4.51 -25.40 -3.81
C ASP A 3 -3.20 -25.23 -3.04
N GLY A 4 -3.24 -25.26 -1.69
CA GLY A 4 -2.04 -25.15 -0.85
C GLY A 4 -1.12 -26.37 -0.91
N ILE A 5 -1.68 -27.58 -1.08
CA ILE A 5 -0.91 -28.81 -1.20
C ILE A 5 -0.17 -28.86 -2.55
N VAL A 6 -0.85 -28.45 -3.63
CA VAL A 6 -0.25 -28.42 -4.97
C VAL A 6 0.90 -27.42 -5.03
N PHE A 7 0.74 -26.24 -4.43
CA PHE A 7 1.81 -25.25 -4.32
C PHE A 7 3.00 -25.77 -3.51
N SER A 8 2.75 -26.42 -2.36
CA SER A 8 3.81 -27.01 -1.54
C SER A 8 4.60 -28.11 -2.27
N LEU A 9 3.90 -28.98 -3.01
CA LEU A 9 4.54 -30.03 -3.83
C LEU A 9 5.35 -29.44 -4.99
N MET A 10 4.84 -28.40 -5.66
CA MET A 10 5.54 -27.72 -6.75
C MET A 10 6.80 -27.01 -6.27
N LEU A 11 6.71 -26.33 -5.12
CA LEU A 11 7.85 -25.66 -4.49
C LEU A 11 8.91 -26.69 -4.07
N SER A 12 8.49 -27.80 -3.47
CA SER A 12 9.39 -28.90 -3.07
C SER A 12 10.08 -29.53 -4.27
N HIS A 13 9.35 -29.78 -5.37
CA HIS A 13 9.90 -30.30 -6.61
C HIS A 13 10.90 -29.33 -7.25
N PHE A 14 10.61 -28.02 -7.25
CA PHE A 14 11.51 -26.99 -7.76
C PHE A 14 12.81 -26.93 -6.97
N VAL A 15 12.73 -26.88 -5.64
CA VAL A 15 13.91 -26.82 -4.74
C VAL A 15 14.79 -28.06 -4.93
N LEU A 16 14.17 -29.25 -5.01
CA LEU A 16 14.88 -30.52 -5.22
C LEU A 16 15.60 -30.56 -6.58
N ASN A 17 14.92 -30.15 -7.67
CA ASN A 17 15.49 -30.16 -9.01
C ASN A 17 16.58 -29.10 -9.19
N ALA A 18 16.40 -27.92 -8.58
CA ALA A 18 17.35 -26.83 -8.66
C ALA A 18 18.59 -27.05 -7.78
N LYS A 19 18.63 -28.15 -6.99
CA LYS A 19 19.68 -28.45 -6.00
C LYS A 19 19.95 -27.27 -5.07
N ILE A 20 18.89 -26.53 -4.74
CA ILE A 20 18.98 -25.41 -3.82
C ILE A 20 19.09 -26.01 -2.43
N ASP A 21 20.20 -25.73 -1.76
CA ASP A 21 20.38 -26.14 -0.37
C ASP A 21 19.35 -25.42 0.50
N ILE A 22 18.54 -26.18 1.23
CA ILE A 22 17.55 -25.61 2.13
C ILE A 22 18.29 -25.33 3.43
N PRO A 23 18.48 -24.06 3.82
CA PRO A 23 19.15 -23.76 5.07
C PRO A 23 18.28 -24.25 6.24
N ASP A 24 18.94 -24.69 7.32
CA ASP A 24 18.24 -25.04 8.55
C ASP A 24 17.56 -23.79 9.12
N LEU A 25 16.25 -23.69 8.93
CA LEU A 25 15.45 -22.55 9.35
C LEU A 25 15.39 -22.42 10.88
N SER A 26 15.68 -23.48 11.63
CA SER A 26 15.77 -23.45 13.09
C SER A 26 17.12 -22.94 13.61
N SER A 27 18.12 -22.83 12.73
CA SER A 27 19.43 -22.31 13.11
C SER A 27 19.33 -20.86 13.56
N SER A 28 20.23 -20.47 14.47
CA SER A 28 20.35 -19.07 14.91
C SER A 28 20.71 -18.19 13.72
N TYR A 29 19.97 -17.10 13.56
CA TYR A 29 20.29 -16.09 12.57
C TYR A 29 21.45 -15.22 13.07
N PHE A 30 22.42 -14.95 12.20
CA PHE A 30 23.51 -14.01 12.48
C PHE A 30 23.56 -12.97 11.38
N SER A 31 23.20 -11.73 11.70
CA SER A 31 23.31 -10.59 10.78
C SER A 31 24.74 -10.45 10.26
N ARG A 32 24.95 -10.64 8.94
CA ARG A 32 26.26 -10.42 8.28
C ARG A 32 26.35 -9.00 7.73
N GLY A 33 27.26 -8.18 8.27
CA GLY A 33 27.58 -6.84 7.72
C GLY A 33 28.30 -5.93 8.73
N ALA A 34 28.77 -4.75 8.29
CA ALA A 34 29.51 -3.78 9.11
C ALA A 34 28.72 -3.24 10.33
N ARG A 35 27.40 -3.52 10.40
CA ARG A 35 26.52 -3.22 11.53
C ARG A 35 26.23 -4.44 12.41
N ALA A 36 26.97 -5.54 12.26
CA ALA A 36 26.91 -6.69 13.17
C ALA A 36 27.49 -6.29 14.53
N ARG A 37 26.76 -5.43 15.25
CA ARG A 37 27.02 -5.10 16.64
C ARG A 37 26.54 -6.26 17.49
N ASN A 38 27.25 -7.38 17.42
CA ASN A 38 27.23 -8.42 18.46
C ASN A 38 25.83 -8.77 19.03
N GLU A 39 24.82 -8.78 18.17
CA GLU A 39 23.47 -9.19 18.54
C GLU A 39 23.45 -10.69 18.30
N HIS A 40 23.65 -11.43 19.38
CA HIS A 40 23.04 -12.75 19.48
C HIS A 40 21.53 -12.51 19.36
N SER A 41 20.99 -12.56 18.15
CA SER A 41 19.55 -12.61 18.02
C SER A 41 19.14 -14.01 18.47
N ASP A 42 18.34 -14.10 19.53
CA ASP A 42 17.60 -15.32 19.93
C ASP A 42 16.60 -15.79 18.85
N HIS A 43 16.66 -15.19 17.66
CA HIS A 43 15.75 -15.34 16.56
C HIS A 43 16.35 -16.35 15.56
N THR A 44 15.50 -17.24 15.08
CA THR A 44 15.86 -18.25 14.10
C THR A 44 15.95 -17.65 12.70
N LEU A 45 16.63 -18.35 11.80
CA LEU A 45 16.65 -17.99 10.38
C LEU A 45 15.24 -17.91 9.79
N GLU A 46 14.31 -18.75 10.28
CA GLU A 46 12.88 -18.67 9.96
C GLU A 46 12.30 -17.31 10.32
N HIS A 47 12.55 -16.82 11.54
CA HIS A 47 12.05 -15.52 11.98
C HIS A 47 12.58 -14.40 11.10
N HIS A 48 13.88 -14.42 10.78
CA HIS A 48 14.47 -13.39 9.95
C HIS A 48 13.78 -13.28 8.58
N TYR A 49 13.62 -14.41 7.88
CA TYR A 49 12.95 -14.37 6.58
C TYR A 49 11.47 -14.04 6.72
N ARG A 50 10.75 -14.74 7.61
CA ARG A 50 9.30 -14.59 7.72
C ARG A 50 8.89 -13.21 8.22
N VAL A 51 9.53 -12.73 9.28
CA VAL A 51 9.18 -11.48 9.96
C VAL A 51 9.92 -10.31 9.32
N ASP A 52 11.24 -10.26 9.44
CA ASP A 52 12.03 -9.08 9.08
C ASP A 52 12.06 -8.82 7.57
N ILE A 53 12.11 -9.86 6.73
CA ILE A 53 12.21 -9.71 5.28
C ILE A 53 10.84 -9.61 4.60
N PHE A 54 9.83 -10.34 5.09
CA PHE A 54 8.51 -10.35 4.46
C PHE A 54 7.47 -9.54 5.21
N ILE A 55 7.16 -9.88 6.47
CA ILE A 55 6.03 -9.27 7.19
C ILE A 55 6.29 -7.79 7.52
N GLU A 56 7.45 -7.45 8.05
CA GLU A 56 7.76 -6.08 8.48
C GLU A 56 7.71 -5.10 7.29
N PRO A 57 8.38 -5.34 6.15
CA PRO A 57 8.28 -4.47 4.98
C PRO A 57 6.85 -4.35 4.44
N ILE A 58 6.07 -5.43 4.42
CA ILE A 58 4.66 -5.40 4.02
C ILE A 58 3.85 -4.51 4.97
N ASN A 59 4.02 -4.67 6.28
CA ASN A 59 3.33 -3.84 7.27
C ASN A 59 3.70 -2.36 7.13
N CYS A 60 4.99 -2.05 6.90
CA CYS A 60 5.43 -0.68 6.63
C CYS A 60 4.76 -0.11 5.37
N GLN A 61 4.71 -0.88 4.29
CA GLN A 61 4.03 -0.47 3.06
C GLN A 61 2.54 -0.25 3.27
N LEU A 62 1.87 -1.13 4.01
CA LEU A 62 0.45 -0.97 4.35
C LEU A 62 0.21 0.30 5.17
N MET A 63 1.00 0.53 6.22
CA MET A 63 0.91 1.77 7.00
C MET A 63 1.13 3.02 6.15
N GLU A 64 2.10 2.99 5.24
CA GLU A 64 2.37 4.11 4.35
C GLU A 64 1.21 4.36 3.38
N LEU A 65 0.61 3.29 2.83
CA LEU A 65 -0.57 3.39 1.97
C LEU A 65 -1.76 3.96 2.75
N ASP A 66 -2.05 3.43 3.94
CA ASP A 66 -3.15 3.93 4.78
C ASP A 66 -2.96 5.40 5.16
N HIS A 67 -1.71 5.82 5.39
CA HIS A 67 -1.40 7.22 5.68
C HIS A 67 -1.61 8.13 4.46
N ARG A 68 -1.13 7.71 3.28
CA ARG A 68 -1.20 8.47 2.02
C ARG A 68 -2.61 8.50 1.42
N PHE A 69 -3.36 7.42 1.56
CA PHE A 69 -4.72 7.24 1.04
C PHE A 69 -5.74 7.18 2.18
N ASN A 70 -5.57 8.06 3.16
CA ASN A 70 -6.55 8.26 4.22
C ASN A 70 -7.87 8.81 3.65
N ASP A 71 -8.93 8.80 4.47
CA ASP A 71 -10.28 9.21 4.09
C ASP A 71 -10.33 10.58 3.38
N SER A 72 -9.56 11.56 3.88
CA SER A 72 -9.49 12.91 3.31
C SER A 72 -8.86 12.91 1.92
N SER A 73 -7.75 12.18 1.76
CA SER A 73 -7.04 12.08 0.47
C SER A 73 -7.85 11.30 -0.57
N MET A 74 -8.56 10.26 -0.12
CA MET A 74 -9.48 9.49 -0.97
C MET A 74 -10.71 10.31 -1.39
N GLU A 75 -11.28 11.11 -0.48
CA GLU A 75 -12.36 12.03 -0.80
C GLU A 75 -11.90 13.09 -1.82
N LEU A 76 -10.72 13.69 -1.62
CA LEU A 76 -10.13 14.62 -2.59
C LEU A 76 -9.98 13.98 -3.97
N LEU A 77 -9.44 12.76 -4.05
CA LEU A 77 -9.25 12.04 -5.32
C LEU A 77 -10.60 11.75 -6.01
N HIS A 78 -11.59 11.29 -5.24
CA HIS A 78 -12.93 10.98 -5.75
C HIS A 78 -13.63 12.22 -6.31
N LEU A 79 -13.60 13.34 -5.59
CA LEU A 79 -14.17 14.60 -6.04
C LEU A 79 -13.41 15.16 -7.25
N SER A 80 -12.08 15.05 -7.26
CA SER A 80 -11.23 15.48 -8.39
C SER A 80 -11.48 14.67 -9.66
N ALA A 81 -11.92 13.42 -9.55
CA ALA A 81 -12.24 12.58 -10.71
C ALA A 81 -13.41 13.14 -11.55
N THR A 82 -14.27 13.99 -10.97
CA THR A 82 -15.31 14.74 -11.69
C THR A 82 -14.71 15.73 -12.71
N LEU A 83 -13.45 16.14 -12.51
CA LEU A 83 -12.73 17.03 -13.44
C LEU A 83 -12.03 16.26 -14.56
N ASP A 84 -12.08 14.92 -14.60
CA ASP A 84 -11.46 14.14 -15.66
C ASP A 84 -12.26 14.29 -16.97
N PRO A 85 -11.67 14.90 -18.02
CA PRO A 85 -12.36 15.07 -19.31
C PRO A 85 -12.69 13.74 -20.00
N LYS A 86 -12.05 12.62 -19.62
CA LYS A 86 -12.38 11.29 -20.15
C LYS A 86 -13.73 10.78 -19.65
N ASN A 87 -14.22 11.29 -18.52
CA ASN A 87 -15.53 10.96 -17.97
C ASN A 87 -16.66 11.79 -18.61
N SER A 88 -16.42 12.42 -19.78
CA SER A 88 -17.42 13.23 -20.50
C SER A 88 -18.70 12.47 -20.90
N ASN A 89 -18.66 11.14 -20.86
CA ASN A 89 -19.82 10.28 -21.15
C ASN A 89 -20.73 10.08 -19.91
N GLU A 90 -20.24 10.41 -18.71
CA GLU A 90 -21.02 10.39 -17.48
C GLU A 90 -21.68 11.76 -17.24
N PRO A 91 -22.84 11.81 -16.56
CA PRO A 91 -23.43 13.08 -16.18
C PRO A 91 -22.47 13.87 -15.29
N PHE A 92 -22.23 15.12 -15.66
CA PHE A 92 -21.33 15.99 -14.92
C PHE A 92 -21.83 16.21 -13.49
N ARG A 93 -20.99 15.91 -12.51
CA ARG A 93 -21.33 15.92 -11.07
C ARG A 93 -21.05 17.30 -10.48
N ASN A 94 -21.81 18.32 -10.89
CA ASN A 94 -21.57 19.71 -10.45
C ASN A 94 -21.45 19.90 -8.93
N GLY A 95 -22.29 19.20 -8.15
CA GLY A 95 -22.23 19.23 -6.69
C GLY A 95 -20.89 18.75 -6.11
N ASP A 96 -20.26 17.77 -6.74
CA ASP A 96 -18.93 17.28 -6.34
C ASP A 96 -17.85 18.35 -6.54
N VAL A 97 -17.95 19.16 -7.61
CA VAL A 97 -17.00 20.26 -7.85
C VAL A 97 -17.14 21.34 -6.79
N CYS A 98 -18.37 21.67 -6.40
CA CYS A 98 -18.58 22.62 -5.29
C CYS A 98 -18.04 22.06 -3.97
N GLN A 99 -18.28 20.77 -3.68
CA GLN A 99 -17.74 20.13 -2.48
C GLN A 99 -16.21 20.08 -2.48
N LEU A 100 -15.58 19.85 -3.64
CA LEU A 100 -14.14 19.85 -3.81
C LEU A 100 -13.55 21.19 -3.39
N VAL A 101 -14.10 22.28 -3.94
CA VAL A 101 -13.67 23.65 -3.65
C VAL A 101 -13.87 23.98 -2.18
N GLU A 102 -15.07 23.73 -1.64
CA GLU A 102 -15.40 24.05 -0.25
C GLU A 102 -14.53 23.33 0.76
N LYS A 103 -14.22 22.05 0.52
CA LYS A 103 -13.48 21.22 1.48
C LYS A 103 -11.97 21.35 1.38
N PHE A 104 -11.44 21.44 0.16
CA PHE A 104 -10.00 21.30 -0.09
C PHE A 104 -9.32 22.57 -0.58
N TYR A 105 -10.08 23.57 -1.02
CA TYR A 105 -9.56 24.86 -1.49
C TYR A 105 -10.25 26.07 -0.82
N PRO A 106 -10.47 26.07 0.52
CA PRO A 106 -11.23 27.13 1.19
C PRO A 106 -10.53 28.50 1.17
N GLU A 107 -9.21 28.53 0.98
CA GLU A 107 -8.42 29.76 0.88
C GLU A 107 -8.38 30.34 -0.53
N ASP A 108 -8.65 29.53 -1.55
CA ASP A 108 -8.61 29.95 -2.96
C ASP A 108 -9.95 30.49 -3.46
N PHE A 109 -11.04 30.20 -2.74
CA PHE A 109 -12.39 30.61 -3.12
C PHE A 109 -13.14 31.21 -1.93
N ASN A 110 -13.66 32.42 -2.11
CA ASN A 110 -14.57 33.00 -1.14
C ASN A 110 -16.03 32.54 -1.38
N GLU A 111 -16.91 32.80 -0.41
CA GLU A 111 -18.32 32.37 -0.47
C GLU A 111 -19.06 32.88 -1.72
N THR A 112 -18.74 34.08 -2.20
CA THR A 112 -19.36 34.63 -3.41
C THR A 112 -18.90 33.89 -4.66
N GLU A 113 -17.63 33.55 -4.76
CA GLU A 113 -17.07 32.77 -5.88
C GLU A 113 -17.63 31.35 -5.90
N ILE A 114 -17.83 30.72 -4.74
CA ILE A 114 -18.44 29.38 -4.63
C ILE A 114 -19.91 29.42 -5.07
N ASN A 115 -20.64 30.46 -4.68
CA ASN A 115 -22.03 30.63 -5.12
C ASN A 115 -22.13 30.92 -6.63
N LEU A 116 -21.19 31.68 -7.19
CA LEU A 116 -21.09 31.87 -8.64
C LEU A 116 -20.78 30.55 -9.35
N LEU A 117 -19.86 29.75 -8.83
CA LEU A 117 -19.55 28.43 -9.36
C LEU A 117 -20.79 27.53 -9.40
N ARG A 118 -21.58 27.48 -8.32
CA ARG A 118 -22.85 26.74 -8.26
C ARG A 118 -23.88 27.16 -9.30
N MET A 119 -23.86 28.43 -9.72
CA MET A 119 -24.78 28.93 -10.75
C MET A 119 -24.30 28.62 -12.17
N GLN A 120 -23.00 28.42 -12.35
CA GLN A 120 -22.37 28.17 -13.66
C GLN A 120 -22.34 26.69 -14.05
N LEU A 121 -22.26 25.80 -13.04
CA LEU A 121 -22.26 24.34 -13.20
C LEU A 121 -23.68 23.75 -13.13
#